data_AF-A0A921USY1-F1
#
_entry.id   AF-A0A921USY1-F1
#
_cell.length_a   1.000
_cell.length_b   1.000
_cell.length_c   1.000
_cell.angle_alpha   90.00
_cell.angle_beta   90.00
_cell.angle_gamma   90.00
#
_symmetry.space_group_name_H-M   'P 1'
#
loop_
_entity.id
_entity.type
_entity.pdbx_description
1 polymer ?
#
loop_
_entity_poly.entity_id
_entity_poly.type
_entity_poly.pdbx_seq_one_letter_code
_entity_poly.pdbx_strand_id
1 'polypeptide(L)'
;MEQELRTGGGGNLRAAQNSSNDVTLAQQAMWVLNNIASSQGDPSQRLTSWLLRALVARACRLCGPTGTIQAAAGAPAPRERAMSVTELAEYIDLTQWHRFCFTASNSTILRAVAGSAVHIIDLSSWIRHVTPGFRDTFLDIVRTLNPCLVTVTGEDADLDSPSLATRIAGCFDFHWILFDALDTSAPRDSPWRVEHEAAVGRKIESVVRDDDADGAERVESGARLAEQMRRNGFASVGLDEDAAAEVRRLLSEHATGWGVKREEDMLVLTWKGHDASVENRRHAGRHVPNTTHQNSHRV
;
A
#
# COMPACT_ATOMS: atom_id res chain seq x y z
N MET A 1 17.19 38.37 -29.27
CA MET A 1 17.98 37.34 -28.58
C MET A 1 17.89 37.52 -27.05
N GLU A 2 16.69 37.80 -26.54
CA GLU A 2 16.43 38.11 -25.11
C GLU A 2 15.04 37.61 -24.65
N GLN A 3 14.55 36.50 -25.22
CA GLN A 3 13.21 35.98 -24.86
C GLN A 3 13.15 34.49 -24.50
N GLU A 4 14.28 33.78 -24.39
CA GLU A 4 14.31 32.36 -23.99
C GLU A 4 14.89 32.06 -22.61
N LEU A 5 15.31 33.05 -21.81
CA LEU A 5 15.98 32.82 -20.51
C LEU A 5 15.08 32.92 -19.26
N ARG A 6 13.77 33.15 -19.38
CA ARG A 6 12.89 33.40 -18.22
C ARG A 6 11.95 32.27 -17.80
N THR A 7 11.81 31.19 -18.57
CA THR A 7 10.88 30.09 -18.24
C THR A 7 11.56 28.88 -17.59
N GLY A 8 12.88 28.71 -17.70
CA GLY A 8 13.61 27.58 -17.11
C GLY A 8 14.10 27.75 -15.66
N GLY A 9 14.15 28.99 -15.13
CA GLY A 9 14.77 29.27 -13.82
C GLY A 9 13.91 28.97 -12.59
N GLY A 10 12.58 29.12 -12.70
CA GLY A 10 11.67 29.00 -11.54
C GLY A 10 11.48 27.57 -11.02
N GLY A 11 11.60 26.56 -11.91
CA GLY A 11 11.52 25.14 -11.53
C GLY A 11 12.73 24.68 -10.72
N ASN A 12 13.94 25.05 -11.16
CA ASN A 12 15.19 24.67 -10.49
C ASN A 12 15.36 25.36 -9.12
N LEU A 13 14.94 26.61 -8.99
CA LEU A 13 14.95 27.32 -7.70
C LEU A 13 13.98 26.69 -6.69
N ARG A 14 12.78 26.29 -7.13
CA ARG A 14 11.79 25.61 -6.28
C ARG A 14 12.23 24.21 -5.88
N ALA A 15 12.83 23.44 -6.80
CA ALA A 15 13.38 22.12 -6.50
C ALA A 15 14.58 22.19 -5.53
N ALA A 16 15.47 23.15 -5.72
CA ALA A 16 16.59 23.41 -4.80
C ALA A 16 16.10 23.87 -3.41
N GLN A 17 15.05 24.70 -3.37
CA GLN A 17 14.47 25.15 -2.11
C GLN A 17 13.72 24.01 -1.38
N ASN A 18 12.96 23.18 -2.10
CA ASN A 18 12.31 22.01 -1.54
C ASN A 18 13.31 21.00 -0.99
N SER A 19 14.37 20.69 -1.73
CA SER A 19 15.43 19.78 -1.26
C SER A 19 16.17 20.32 -0.02
N SER A 20 16.46 21.63 0.05
CA SER A 20 17.06 22.24 1.23
C SER A 20 16.17 22.19 2.48
N ASN A 21 14.85 22.35 2.30
CA ASN A 21 13.85 22.21 3.37
C ASN A 21 13.75 20.76 3.84
N ASP A 22 13.77 19.80 2.92
CA ASP A 22 13.71 18.37 3.25
C ASP A 22 14.95 17.91 4.03
N VAL A 23 16.15 18.42 3.71
CA VAL A 23 17.36 18.13 4.47
C VAL A 23 17.25 18.64 5.91
N THR A 24 16.81 19.89 6.08
CA THR A 24 16.65 20.49 7.41
C THR A 24 15.59 19.76 8.23
N LEU A 25 14.46 19.42 7.61
CA LEU A 25 13.39 18.66 8.22
C LEU A 25 13.85 17.24 8.60
N ALA A 26 14.57 16.54 7.71
CA ALA A 26 15.09 15.21 7.99
C ALA A 26 16.03 15.24 9.21
N GLN A 27 16.88 16.25 9.33
CA GLN A 27 17.75 16.44 10.51
C GLN A 27 16.96 16.66 11.80
N GLN A 28 15.95 17.53 11.78
CA GLN A 28 15.08 17.78 12.92
C GLN A 28 14.31 16.51 13.33
N ALA A 29 13.73 15.80 12.35
CA ALA A 29 13.03 14.55 12.59
C ALA A 29 13.97 13.48 13.16
N MET A 30 15.17 13.31 12.61
CA MET A 30 16.17 12.38 13.15
C MET A 30 16.52 12.69 14.61
N TRP A 31 16.70 13.97 14.96
CA TRP A 31 16.99 14.37 16.33
C TRP A 31 15.87 13.97 17.29
N VAL A 32 14.62 14.24 16.94
CA VAL A 32 13.46 13.86 17.77
C VAL A 32 13.35 12.34 17.86
N LEU A 33 13.36 11.63 16.73
CA LEU A 33 13.15 10.19 16.67
C LEU A 33 14.26 9.41 17.39
N ASN A 34 15.50 9.89 17.37
CA ASN A 34 16.60 9.26 18.09
C ASN A 34 16.39 9.20 19.61
N ASN A 35 15.63 10.12 20.18
CA ASN A 35 15.32 10.13 21.61
C ASN A 35 14.14 9.21 21.99
N ILE A 36 13.38 8.72 20.99
CA ILE A 36 12.18 7.89 21.20
C ILE A 36 12.43 6.45 20.75
N ALA A 37 13.23 6.26 19.70
CA ALA A 37 13.47 4.98 19.05
C ALA A 37 14.02 3.92 20.00
N SER A 38 13.40 2.74 19.97
CA SER A 38 13.94 1.54 20.62
C SER A 38 13.49 0.31 19.85
N SER A 39 14.44 -0.50 19.38
CA SER A 39 14.15 -1.76 18.67
C SER A 39 13.57 -2.83 19.59
N GLN A 40 13.70 -2.66 20.92
CA GLN A 40 13.16 -3.58 21.93
C GLN A 40 11.99 -2.97 22.72
N GLY A 41 11.58 -1.75 22.37
CA GLY A 41 10.55 -1.00 23.08
C GLY A 41 9.13 -1.47 22.80
N ASP A 42 8.17 -0.60 23.15
CA ASP A 42 6.77 -0.76 22.76
C ASP A 42 6.58 -0.65 21.22
N PRO A 43 5.39 -1.00 20.69
CA PRO A 43 5.11 -0.93 19.25
C PRO A 43 5.50 0.40 18.58
N SER A 44 5.19 1.53 19.21
CA SER A 44 5.49 2.86 18.70
C SER A 44 6.99 3.11 18.64
N GLN A 45 7.73 2.75 19.69
CA GLN A 45 9.19 2.91 19.72
C GLN A 45 9.90 2.06 18.65
N ARG A 46 9.40 0.85 18.36
CA ARG A 46 9.95 -0.02 17.30
C ARG A 46 9.68 0.55 15.91
N LEU A 47 8.46 1.04 15.66
CA LEU A 47 8.13 1.75 14.43
C LEU A 47 9.00 3.00 14.25
N THR A 48 9.20 3.79 15.32
CA THR A 48 10.10 4.94 15.33
C THR A 48 11.55 4.54 15.02
N SER A 49 12.02 3.37 15.45
CA SER A 49 13.34 2.85 15.11
C SER A 49 13.51 2.60 13.61
N TRP A 50 12.50 2.06 12.94
CA TRP A 50 12.50 1.88 11.48
C TRP A 50 12.49 3.21 10.72
N LEU A 51 11.69 4.18 11.17
CA LEU A 51 11.67 5.53 10.59
C LEU A 51 13.02 6.24 10.73
N LEU A 52 13.64 6.16 11.92
CA LEU A 52 14.97 6.72 12.16
C LEU A 52 16.01 6.08 11.23
N ARG A 53 16.00 4.75 11.12
CA ARG A 53 16.91 4.01 10.24
C ARG A 53 16.75 4.44 8.78
N ALA A 54 15.51 4.62 8.31
CA ALA A 54 15.23 5.08 6.95
C ALA A 54 15.76 6.51 6.70
N LEU A 55 15.60 7.42 7.66
CA LEU A 55 16.11 8.80 7.56
C LEU A 55 17.63 8.87 7.58
N VAL A 56 18.29 8.08 8.44
CA VAL A 56 19.76 7.96 8.46
C VAL A 56 20.25 7.44 7.11
N ALA A 57 19.60 6.41 6.55
CA ALA A 57 19.95 5.88 5.24
C ALA A 57 19.78 6.93 4.12
N ARG A 58 18.72 7.75 4.17
CA ARG A 58 18.52 8.88 3.25
C ARG A 58 19.63 9.91 3.39
N ALA A 59 19.95 10.35 4.62
CA ALA A 59 20.99 11.33 4.88
C ALA A 59 22.38 10.84 4.40
N CYS A 60 22.71 9.57 4.62
CA CYS A 60 23.96 8.98 4.12
C CYS A 60 24.06 9.00 2.58
N ARG A 61 22.93 8.88 1.86
CA ARG A 61 22.92 8.97 0.39
C ARG A 61 23.10 10.41 -0.11
N LEU A 62 22.50 11.37 0.57
CA LEU A 62 22.59 12.80 0.21
C LEU A 62 23.95 13.43 0.55
N CYS A 63 24.57 13.01 1.66
CA CYS A 63 25.81 13.58 2.17
C CYS A 63 27.06 12.72 1.91
N GLY A 64 26.90 11.49 1.42
CA GLY A 64 28.01 10.59 1.13
C GLY A 64 28.77 10.99 -0.15
N PRO A 65 30.07 10.70 -0.27
CA PRO A 65 30.77 10.79 -1.55
C PRO A 65 30.05 9.89 -2.55
N THR A 66 29.81 10.41 -3.77
CA THR A 66 29.28 9.67 -4.92
C THR A 66 30.19 8.48 -5.22
N GLY A 67 29.94 7.33 -4.58
CA GLY A 67 30.63 6.08 -4.86
C GLY A 67 31.01 5.16 -3.68
N THR A 68 30.86 5.54 -2.41
CA THR A 68 31.43 4.72 -1.31
C THR A 68 30.49 4.21 -0.21
N ILE A 69 29.17 4.38 -0.30
CA ILE A 69 28.23 3.79 0.69
C ILE A 69 27.25 2.82 0.03
N GLN A 70 27.77 1.85 -0.73
CA GLN A 70 27.06 0.57 -0.92
C GLN A 70 27.19 -0.30 0.34
N ALA A 71 28.12 0.00 1.25
CA ALA A 71 28.54 -0.91 2.32
C ALA A 71 27.71 -0.86 3.62
N ALA A 72 26.88 0.17 3.83
CA ALA A 72 26.01 0.27 5.02
C ALA A 72 24.51 0.20 4.69
N ALA A 73 24.14 0.30 3.41
CA ALA A 73 22.77 0.19 2.93
C ALA A 73 22.51 -1.25 2.50
N GLY A 74 22.08 -2.07 3.46
CA GLY A 74 21.60 -3.42 3.23
C GLY A 74 22.70 -4.47 3.33
N ALA A 75 22.61 -5.30 4.38
CA ALA A 75 22.91 -6.71 4.15
C ALA A 75 22.14 -7.11 2.87
N PRO A 76 22.71 -7.92 1.96
CA PRO A 76 21.96 -8.44 0.82
C PRO A 76 20.64 -8.96 1.40
N ALA A 77 19.51 -8.54 0.82
CA ALA A 77 18.21 -9.06 1.22
C ALA A 77 18.40 -10.56 1.43
N PRO A 78 18.20 -11.07 2.66
CA PRO A 78 18.53 -12.45 2.98
C PRO A 78 17.90 -13.27 1.87
N ARG A 79 18.72 -14.07 1.15
CA ARG A 79 18.26 -14.90 0.01
C ARG A 79 16.86 -15.35 0.36
N GLU A 80 15.85 -14.84 -0.35
CA GLU A 80 14.45 -15.10 -0.03
C GLU A 80 14.28 -16.60 -0.16
N ARG A 81 14.44 -17.29 0.97
CA ARG A 81 14.18 -18.70 1.07
C ARG A 81 12.70 -18.78 0.83
N ALA A 82 12.31 -19.45 -0.26
CA ALA A 82 10.91 -19.73 -0.51
C ALA A 82 10.31 -20.34 0.76
N MET A 83 9.29 -19.67 1.31
CA MET A 83 8.56 -20.19 2.45
C MET A 83 7.87 -21.48 2.03
N SER A 84 7.91 -22.49 2.89
CA SER A 84 7.02 -23.63 2.75
C SER A 84 5.57 -23.19 2.96
N VAL A 85 4.61 -24.02 2.53
CA VAL A 85 3.17 -23.73 2.67
C VAL A 85 2.78 -23.54 4.14
N THR A 86 3.38 -24.30 5.05
CA THR A 86 3.11 -24.18 6.50
C THR A 86 3.66 -22.87 7.07
N GLU A 87 4.88 -22.48 6.66
CA GLU A 87 5.48 -21.21 7.08
C GLU A 87 4.71 -20.00 6.56
N LEU A 88 4.23 -20.08 5.31
CA LEU A 88 3.37 -19.05 4.74
C LEU A 88 2.03 -18.95 5.49
N ALA A 89 1.45 -20.08 5.90
CA ALA A 89 0.23 -20.07 6.70
C ALA A 89 0.46 -19.42 8.07
N GLU A 90 1.55 -19.76 8.76
CA GLU A 90 1.92 -19.13 10.04
C GLU A 90 2.15 -17.62 9.89
N TYR A 91 2.80 -17.20 8.81
CA TYR A 91 2.98 -15.78 8.49
C TYR A 91 1.62 -15.10 8.26
N ILE A 92 0.78 -15.64 7.38
CA ILE A 92 -0.54 -15.07 7.06
C ILE A 92 -1.44 -14.99 8.29
N ASP A 93 -1.36 -15.97 9.20
CA ASP A 93 -2.23 -16.03 10.38
C ASP A 93 -1.85 -15.04 11.49
N LEU A 94 -0.68 -14.40 11.42
CA LEU A 94 -0.29 -13.35 12.36
C LEU A 94 -1.10 -12.06 12.22
N THR A 95 -1.61 -11.76 11.02
CA THR A 95 -2.41 -10.55 10.77
C THR A 95 -3.66 -10.88 9.96
N GLN A 96 -4.74 -10.15 10.16
CA GLN A 96 -5.97 -10.41 9.41
C GLN A 96 -5.99 -9.78 8.02
N TRP A 97 -4.96 -9.04 7.61
CA TRP A 97 -4.93 -8.36 6.31
C TRP A 97 -5.09 -9.31 5.13
N HIS A 98 -4.25 -10.35 5.06
CA HIS A 98 -4.30 -11.30 3.95
C HIS A 98 -5.61 -12.09 3.93
N ARG A 99 -6.05 -12.59 5.09
CA ARG A 99 -7.30 -13.36 5.21
C ARG A 99 -8.51 -12.51 4.85
N PHE A 100 -8.56 -11.25 5.28
CA PHE A 100 -9.57 -10.28 4.86
C PHE A 100 -9.61 -10.14 3.33
N CYS A 101 -8.48 -9.88 2.70
CA CYS A 101 -8.38 -9.71 1.25
C CYS A 101 -8.84 -10.95 0.49
N PHE A 102 -8.37 -12.14 0.91
CA PHE A 102 -8.74 -13.40 0.27
C PHE A 102 -10.22 -13.72 0.46
N THR A 103 -10.76 -13.59 1.67
CA THR A 103 -12.17 -13.87 1.94
C THR A 103 -13.09 -12.90 1.19
N ALA A 104 -12.76 -11.61 1.18
CA ALA A 104 -13.55 -10.62 0.45
C ALA A 104 -13.54 -10.88 -1.07
N SER A 105 -12.37 -11.14 -1.65
CA SER A 105 -12.23 -11.42 -3.10
C SER A 105 -12.89 -12.75 -3.47
N ASN A 106 -12.61 -13.83 -2.74
CA ASN A 106 -13.14 -15.15 -3.03
C ASN A 106 -14.67 -15.20 -2.91
N SER A 107 -15.24 -14.56 -1.88
CA SER A 107 -16.70 -14.48 -1.72
C SER A 107 -17.36 -13.76 -2.90
N THR A 108 -16.70 -12.72 -3.41
CA THR A 108 -17.18 -11.98 -4.60
C THR A 108 -17.07 -12.84 -5.86
N ILE A 109 -15.93 -13.51 -6.07
CA ILE A 109 -15.69 -14.36 -7.23
C ILE A 109 -16.70 -15.51 -7.26
N LEU A 110 -16.85 -16.24 -6.16
CA LEU A 110 -17.78 -17.38 -6.05
C LEU A 110 -19.21 -17.01 -6.45
N ARG A 111 -19.65 -15.80 -6.09
CA ARG A 111 -20.95 -15.27 -6.48
C ARG A 111 -21.06 -14.89 -7.94
N ALA A 112 -20.04 -14.23 -8.48
CA ALA A 112 -20.05 -13.78 -9.86
C ALA A 112 -20.07 -14.94 -10.86
N VAL A 113 -19.58 -16.12 -10.47
CA VAL A 113 -19.40 -17.26 -11.38
C VAL A 113 -20.54 -18.27 -11.37
N ALA A 114 -21.38 -18.34 -10.33
CA ALA A 114 -22.66 -19.06 -10.25
C ALA A 114 -22.74 -20.43 -10.98
N GLY A 115 -21.66 -21.24 -10.94
CA GLY A 115 -21.62 -22.57 -11.58
C GLY A 115 -21.10 -22.63 -13.02
N SER A 116 -20.57 -21.53 -13.57
CA SER A 116 -19.89 -21.50 -14.87
C SER A 116 -18.45 -22.01 -14.76
N ALA A 117 -17.85 -22.44 -15.88
CA ALA A 117 -16.41 -22.65 -15.94
C ALA A 117 -15.67 -21.32 -15.73
N VAL A 118 -14.68 -21.30 -14.84
CA VAL A 118 -13.97 -20.08 -14.42
C VAL A 118 -12.49 -20.19 -14.77
N HIS A 119 -11.94 -19.09 -15.29
CA HIS A 119 -10.50 -18.88 -15.35
C HIS A 119 -10.15 -17.73 -14.40
N ILE A 120 -9.39 -18.02 -13.35
CA ILE A 120 -8.92 -17.03 -12.37
C ILE A 120 -7.47 -16.70 -12.70
N ILE A 121 -7.18 -15.41 -12.89
CA ILE A 121 -5.83 -14.88 -13.07
C ILE A 121 -5.49 -14.11 -11.80
N ASP A 122 -4.61 -14.66 -10.98
CA ASP A 122 -4.11 -13.99 -9.78
C ASP A 122 -2.88 -13.14 -10.14
N LEU A 123 -3.00 -11.84 -9.88
CA LEU A 123 -1.95 -10.84 -10.11
C LEU A 123 -1.51 -10.26 -8.76
N SER A 124 -1.28 -11.14 -7.78
CA SER A 124 -0.79 -10.74 -6.45
C SER A 124 0.48 -9.89 -6.55
N SER A 125 0.51 -8.81 -5.76
CA SER A 125 1.61 -7.84 -5.72
C SER A 125 1.92 -7.11 -7.04
N TRP A 126 1.01 -7.08 -8.03
CA TRP A 126 1.25 -6.38 -9.30
C TRP A 126 1.62 -4.90 -9.13
N ILE A 127 1.04 -4.19 -8.17
CA ILE A 127 1.33 -2.76 -7.89
C ILE A 127 2.82 -2.55 -7.54
N ARG A 128 3.45 -3.56 -6.93
CA ARG A 128 4.88 -3.61 -6.60
C ARG A 128 5.76 -3.87 -7.81
N HIS A 129 5.30 -4.72 -8.72
CA HIS A 129 6.10 -5.16 -9.85
C HIS A 129 5.88 -4.32 -11.11
N VAL A 130 4.79 -3.56 -11.18
CA VAL A 130 4.48 -2.64 -12.28
C VAL A 130 4.82 -1.22 -11.85
N THR A 131 5.89 -0.70 -12.44
CA THR A 131 6.33 0.69 -12.25
C THR A 131 5.19 1.68 -12.51
N PRO A 132 5.05 2.78 -11.73
CA PRO A 132 3.92 3.70 -11.83
C PRO A 132 3.58 4.16 -13.25
N GLY A 133 4.60 4.51 -14.06
CA GLY A 133 4.41 4.97 -15.44
C GLY A 133 3.83 3.93 -16.42
N PHE A 134 3.79 2.65 -16.04
CA PHE A 134 3.27 1.56 -16.88
C PHE A 134 1.96 0.98 -16.35
N ARG A 135 1.42 1.50 -15.25
CA ARG A 135 0.18 0.99 -14.63
C ARG A 135 -1.04 1.14 -15.56
N ASP A 136 -1.17 2.26 -16.27
CA ASP A 136 -2.26 2.45 -17.24
C ASP A 136 -2.15 1.44 -18.40
N THR A 137 -0.96 1.22 -18.95
CA THR A 137 -0.72 0.20 -19.99
C THR A 137 -1.03 -1.21 -19.48
N PHE A 138 -0.62 -1.53 -18.26
CA PHE A 138 -0.92 -2.81 -17.63
C PHE A 138 -2.44 -3.02 -17.47
N LEU A 139 -3.17 -2.00 -17.01
CA LEU A 139 -4.62 -2.06 -16.85
C LEU A 139 -5.33 -2.22 -18.20
N ASP A 140 -4.86 -1.58 -19.28
CA ASP A 140 -5.40 -1.83 -20.62
C ASP A 140 -5.15 -3.27 -21.08
N ILE A 141 -3.97 -3.85 -20.82
CA ILE A 141 -3.70 -5.28 -21.07
C ILE A 141 -4.68 -6.16 -20.31
N VAL A 142 -4.87 -5.93 -19.00
CA VAL A 142 -5.86 -6.66 -18.19
C VAL A 142 -7.26 -6.56 -18.80
N ARG A 143 -7.63 -5.39 -19.32
CA ARG A 143 -8.92 -5.17 -19.99
C ARG A 143 -9.04 -5.93 -21.30
N THR A 144 -7.96 -6.10 -22.07
CA THR A 144 -7.97 -6.90 -23.31
C THR A 144 -8.30 -8.38 -23.07
N LEU A 145 -8.09 -8.88 -21.85
CA LEU A 145 -8.49 -10.23 -21.45
C LEU A 145 -10.02 -10.38 -21.30
N ASN A 146 -10.76 -9.27 -21.38
CA ASN A 146 -12.22 -9.21 -21.22
C ASN A 146 -12.71 -9.89 -19.92
N PRO A 147 -12.17 -9.53 -18.74
CA PRO A 147 -12.53 -10.17 -17.49
C PRO A 147 -14.02 -9.93 -17.16
N CYS A 148 -14.69 -10.94 -16.61
CA CYS A 148 -16.07 -10.75 -16.14
C CYS A 148 -16.12 -9.92 -14.84
N LEU A 149 -15.11 -10.06 -13.99
CA LEU A 149 -14.96 -9.39 -12.71
C LEU A 149 -13.46 -9.14 -12.46
N VAL A 150 -13.14 -7.98 -11.90
CA VAL A 150 -11.82 -7.68 -11.34
C VAL A 150 -12.01 -7.30 -9.87
N THR A 151 -11.39 -8.08 -8.97
CA THR A 151 -11.31 -7.75 -7.55
C THR A 151 -9.94 -7.16 -7.26
N VAL A 152 -9.90 -5.98 -6.65
CA VAL A 152 -8.67 -5.30 -6.26
C VAL A 152 -8.66 -5.15 -4.75
N THR A 153 -7.64 -5.71 -4.10
CA THR A 153 -7.39 -5.52 -2.68
C THR A 153 -6.03 -4.88 -2.49
N GLY A 154 -5.97 -3.86 -1.65
CA GLY A 154 -4.73 -3.14 -1.43
C GLY A 154 -4.76 -2.33 -0.15
N GLU A 155 -3.58 -1.82 0.20
CA GLU A 155 -3.36 -0.87 1.26
C GLU A 155 -3.82 0.52 0.80
N ASP A 156 -4.53 1.24 1.66
CA ASP A 156 -5.06 2.59 1.44
C ASP A 156 -4.31 3.60 2.31
N ALA A 157 -3.15 4.01 1.81
CA ALA A 157 -2.35 5.04 2.44
C ALA A 157 -1.79 5.98 1.39
N ASP A 158 -1.98 7.29 1.57
CA ASP A 158 -1.33 8.29 0.71
C ASP A 158 0.12 8.51 1.17
N LEU A 159 1.01 7.61 0.73
CA LEU A 159 2.45 7.68 1.03
C LEU A 159 3.26 8.29 -0.12
N ASP A 160 2.58 8.86 -1.12
CA ASP A 160 3.18 9.46 -2.32
C ASP A 160 3.20 11.01 -2.29
N SER A 161 3.07 11.60 -1.10
CA SER A 161 3.19 13.06 -0.95
C SER A 161 4.61 13.54 -1.30
N PRO A 162 4.76 14.67 -2.02
CA PRO A 162 6.07 15.27 -2.28
C PRO A 162 6.76 15.79 -1.00
N SER A 163 5.99 16.02 0.07
CA SER A 163 6.52 16.47 1.36
C SER A 163 7.06 15.29 2.17
N LEU A 164 8.36 15.31 2.49
CA LEU A 164 8.96 14.30 3.36
C LEU A 164 8.28 14.22 4.73
N ALA A 165 7.86 15.36 5.31
CA ALA A 165 7.13 15.40 6.58
C ALA A 165 5.83 14.61 6.51
N THR A 166 5.07 14.80 5.43
CA THR A 166 3.79 14.12 5.21
C THR A 166 4.00 12.63 5.04
N ARG A 167 5.05 12.21 4.32
CA ARG A 167 5.40 10.78 4.18
C ARG A 167 5.79 10.14 5.50
N ILE A 168 6.56 10.83 6.34
CA ILE A 168 6.94 10.35 7.68
C ILE A 168 5.69 10.18 8.56
N ALA A 169 4.83 11.20 8.61
CA ALA A 169 3.59 11.16 9.37
C ALA A 169 2.67 10.01 8.89
N GLY A 170 2.44 9.91 7.58
CA GLY A 170 1.65 8.84 6.98
C GLY A 170 2.21 7.44 7.26
N CYS A 171 3.54 7.28 7.26
CA CYS A 171 4.15 6.00 7.65
C CYS A 171 3.82 5.64 9.09
N PHE A 172 3.83 6.60 10.01
CA PHE A 172 3.48 6.37 11.40
C PHE A 172 2.00 6.02 11.54
N ASP A 173 1.12 6.86 10.98
CA ASP A 173 -0.34 6.73 11.05
C ASP A 173 -0.85 5.42 10.42
N PHE A 174 -0.18 4.94 9.37
CA PHE A 174 -0.56 3.70 8.71
C PHE A 174 0.01 2.45 9.38
N HIS A 175 1.31 2.45 9.74
CA HIS A 175 1.97 1.22 10.16
C HIS A 175 1.87 0.92 11.66
N TRP A 176 1.45 1.88 12.52
CA TRP A 176 1.33 1.62 13.96
C TRP A 176 0.38 0.46 14.27
N ILE A 177 -0.71 0.32 13.49
CA ILE A 177 -1.69 -0.77 13.63
C ILE A 177 -1.02 -2.12 13.50
N LEU A 178 -0.09 -2.28 12.54
CA LEU A 178 0.62 -3.55 12.37
C LEU A 178 1.51 -3.86 13.56
N PHE A 179 2.26 -2.88 14.05
CA PHE A 179 3.15 -3.09 15.19
C PHE A 179 2.36 -3.43 16.47
N ASP A 180 1.20 -2.79 16.68
CA ASP A 180 0.32 -3.05 17.83
C ASP A 180 -0.42 -4.38 17.71
N ALA A 181 -0.90 -4.73 16.51
CA ALA A 181 -1.51 -6.02 16.23
C ALA A 181 -0.51 -7.18 16.40
N LEU A 182 0.71 -7.05 15.87
CA LEU A 182 1.76 -8.07 16.02
C LEU A 182 2.17 -8.25 17.49
N ASP A 183 2.18 -7.19 18.30
CA ASP A 183 2.48 -7.30 19.73
C ASP A 183 1.37 -8.01 20.51
N THR A 184 0.14 -7.96 19.99
CA THR A 184 -1.01 -8.70 20.53
C THR A 184 -1.05 -10.15 20.05
N SER A 185 -0.66 -10.40 18.79
CA SER A 185 -0.85 -11.68 18.09
C SER A 185 0.33 -12.64 18.20
N ALA A 186 1.54 -12.17 18.55
CA ALA A 186 2.72 -13.04 18.61
C ALA A 186 3.77 -12.65 19.68
N PRO A 187 4.46 -13.64 20.29
CA PRO A 187 5.65 -13.40 21.10
C PRO A 187 6.75 -12.64 20.37
N ARG A 188 7.60 -11.92 21.12
CA ARG A 188 8.66 -11.05 20.57
C ARG A 188 9.75 -11.81 19.81
N ASP A 189 10.01 -13.04 20.19
CA ASP A 189 10.98 -13.94 19.58
C ASP A 189 10.40 -14.74 18.40
N SER A 190 9.12 -14.54 18.07
CA SER A 190 8.52 -15.16 16.89
C SER A 190 9.26 -14.71 15.61
N PRO A 191 9.81 -15.65 14.83
CA PRO A 191 10.54 -15.30 13.59
C PRO A 191 9.61 -14.61 12.59
N TRP A 192 8.33 -14.97 12.56
CA TRP A 192 7.34 -14.37 11.67
C TRP A 192 6.95 -12.96 12.08
N ARG A 193 6.96 -12.65 13.38
CA ARG A 193 6.79 -11.28 13.84
C ARG A 193 7.96 -10.41 13.40
N VAL A 194 9.19 -10.90 13.59
CA VAL A 194 10.41 -10.20 13.15
C VAL A 194 10.38 -9.97 11.64
N GLU A 195 9.97 -10.96 10.85
CA GLU A 195 9.86 -10.82 9.40
C GLU A 195 8.77 -9.80 8.99
N HIS A 196 7.60 -9.78 9.64
CA HIS A 196 6.58 -8.77 9.39
C HIS A 196 7.07 -7.35 9.70
N GLU A 197 7.66 -7.14 10.88
CA GLU A 197 8.20 -5.83 11.26
C GLU A 197 9.32 -5.40 10.28
N ALA A 198 10.14 -6.35 9.81
CA ALA A 198 11.16 -6.09 8.80
C ALA A 198 10.56 -5.77 7.42
N ALA A 199 9.50 -6.45 7.00
CA ALA A 199 8.79 -6.17 5.75
C ALA A 199 8.19 -4.77 5.76
N VAL A 200 7.60 -4.35 6.89
CA VAL A 200 7.14 -2.97 7.10
C VAL A 200 8.30 -1.99 7.08
N GLY A 201 9.40 -2.32 7.76
CA GLY A 201 10.62 -1.53 7.75
C GLY A 201 11.14 -1.23 6.34
N ARG A 202 11.16 -2.25 5.47
CA ARG A 202 11.53 -2.10 4.04
C ARG A 202 10.57 -1.16 3.28
N LYS A 203 9.27 -1.21 3.58
CA LYS A 203 8.31 -0.26 3.00
C LYS A 203 8.58 1.18 3.44
N ILE A 204 8.84 1.39 4.74
CA ILE A 204 9.18 2.71 5.29
C ILE A 204 10.45 3.25 4.63
N GLU A 205 11.48 2.42 4.46
CA GLU A 205 12.71 2.80 3.75
C GLU A 205 12.46 3.22 2.30
N SER A 206 11.55 2.53 1.58
CA SER A 206 11.14 2.90 0.23
C SER A 206 10.47 4.26 0.19
N VAL A 207 9.53 4.52 1.10
CA VAL A 207 8.74 5.76 1.17
C VAL A 207 9.60 6.98 1.56
N VAL A 208 10.56 6.80 2.47
CA VAL A 208 11.47 7.86 2.93
C VAL A 208 12.64 8.09 1.94
N ARG A 209 12.80 7.23 0.92
CA ARG A 209 13.84 7.38 -0.12
C ARG A 209 13.67 8.70 -0.91
N ASP A 210 14.77 9.16 -1.50
CA ASP A 210 14.82 10.37 -2.32
C ASP A 210 13.97 10.24 -3.59
N ASP A 211 13.35 11.33 -4.02
CA ASP A 211 12.36 11.34 -5.10
C ASP A 211 12.99 11.19 -6.49
N ASP A 212 14.27 11.54 -6.65
CA ASP A 212 15.06 11.38 -7.88
C ASP A 212 15.65 9.96 -8.05
N ALA A 213 15.42 9.08 -7.08
CA ALA A 213 15.82 7.69 -7.20
C ALA A 213 14.73 6.94 -7.99
N ASP A 214 15.00 6.72 -9.28
CA ASP A 214 14.16 6.00 -10.23
C ASP A 214 13.47 4.79 -9.56
N GLY A 215 12.14 4.73 -9.65
CA GLY A 215 11.34 3.56 -9.25
C GLY A 215 11.06 3.37 -7.75
N ALA A 216 11.03 4.42 -6.92
CA ALA A 216 10.54 4.26 -5.54
C ALA A 216 9.04 3.89 -5.56
N GLU A 217 8.72 2.66 -5.18
CA GLU A 217 7.34 2.23 -4.99
C GLU A 217 6.77 2.93 -3.75
N ARG A 218 5.80 3.81 -3.96
CA ARG A 218 5.01 4.43 -2.90
C ARG A 218 3.59 3.88 -2.97
N VAL A 219 3.03 3.59 -1.79
CA VAL A 219 1.62 3.21 -1.66
C VAL A 219 0.80 4.42 -2.09
N GLU A 220 -0.08 4.21 -3.07
CA GLU A 220 -1.06 5.20 -3.49
C GLU A 220 -2.35 4.98 -2.69
N SER A 221 -3.10 6.04 -2.44
CA SER A 221 -4.41 5.89 -1.83
C SER A 221 -5.34 5.08 -2.75
N GLY A 222 -6.25 4.35 -2.13
CA GLY A 222 -7.26 3.58 -2.81
C GLY A 222 -8.13 4.43 -3.74
N ALA A 223 -8.40 5.69 -3.36
CA ALA A 223 -9.13 6.64 -4.20
C ALA A 223 -8.41 6.91 -5.54
N ARG A 224 -7.07 7.03 -5.54
CA ARG A 224 -6.28 7.19 -6.76
C ARG A 224 -6.36 5.94 -7.63
N LEU A 225 -6.27 4.76 -7.02
CA LEU A 225 -6.39 3.50 -7.73
C LEU A 225 -7.79 3.31 -8.34
N ALA A 226 -8.85 3.68 -7.62
CA ALA A 226 -10.23 3.65 -8.12
C ALA A 226 -10.40 4.58 -9.33
N GLU A 227 -9.87 5.79 -9.24
CA GLU A 227 -9.89 6.74 -10.35
C GLU A 227 -9.09 6.21 -11.54
N GLN A 228 -7.94 5.58 -11.30
CA GLN A 228 -7.14 4.94 -12.35
C GLN A 228 -7.91 3.80 -13.02
N MET A 229 -8.56 2.93 -12.25
CA MET A 229 -9.44 1.88 -12.78
C MET A 229 -10.55 2.48 -13.65
N ARG A 230 -11.23 3.53 -13.17
CA ARG A 230 -12.30 4.23 -13.90
C ARG A 230 -11.80 4.83 -15.22
N ARG A 231 -10.64 5.49 -15.20
CA ARG A 231 -9.99 6.04 -16.41
C ARG A 231 -9.66 4.97 -17.45
N ASN A 232 -9.32 3.76 -16.99
CA ASN A 232 -9.05 2.60 -17.84
C ASN A 232 -10.32 1.80 -18.18
N GLY A 233 -11.51 2.36 -17.98
CA GLY A 233 -12.78 1.78 -18.44
C GLY A 233 -13.37 0.69 -17.55
N PHE A 234 -12.84 0.49 -16.34
CA PHE A 234 -13.43 -0.38 -15.33
C PHE A 234 -14.56 0.36 -14.59
N ALA A 235 -15.71 -0.30 -14.41
CA ALA A 235 -16.85 0.26 -13.68
C ALA A 235 -16.94 -0.35 -12.28
N SER A 236 -17.06 0.47 -11.23
CA SER A 236 -17.22 -0.02 -9.86
C SER A 236 -18.47 -0.91 -9.73
N VAL A 237 -18.35 -1.98 -8.95
CA VAL A 237 -19.45 -2.89 -8.63
C VAL A 237 -19.69 -2.82 -7.13
N GLY A 238 -20.96 -2.65 -6.76
CA GLY A 238 -21.39 -2.52 -5.38
C GLY A 238 -21.02 -3.72 -4.51
N LEU A 239 -20.96 -3.47 -3.20
CA LEU A 239 -20.68 -4.48 -2.21
C LEU A 239 -21.83 -5.50 -2.11
N ASP A 240 -21.49 -6.78 -2.18
CA ASP A 240 -22.40 -7.88 -1.90
C ASP A 240 -22.48 -8.13 -0.38
N GLU A 241 -23.69 -8.03 0.19
CA GLU A 241 -23.90 -8.08 1.65
C GLU A 241 -23.50 -9.40 2.29
N ASP A 242 -23.72 -10.48 1.56
CA ASP A 242 -23.37 -11.80 2.05
C ASP A 242 -21.85 -12.01 2.01
N ALA A 243 -21.13 -11.44 1.04
CA ALA A 243 -19.66 -11.42 1.03
C ALA A 243 -19.13 -10.61 2.21
N ALA A 244 -19.79 -9.50 2.55
CA ALA A 244 -19.50 -8.75 3.77
C ALA A 244 -19.82 -9.55 5.04
N ALA A 245 -20.90 -10.35 5.04
CA ALA A 245 -21.24 -11.23 6.15
C ALA A 245 -20.17 -12.30 6.39
N GLU A 246 -19.58 -12.86 5.32
CA GLU A 246 -18.52 -13.85 5.43
C GLU A 246 -17.23 -13.25 6.01
N VAL A 247 -16.87 -12.02 5.63
CA VAL A 247 -15.75 -11.30 6.26
C VAL A 247 -16.03 -11.01 7.74
N ARG A 248 -17.25 -10.57 8.08
CA ARG A 248 -17.66 -10.35 9.47
C ARG A 248 -17.56 -11.63 10.29
N ARG A 249 -18.01 -12.77 9.73
CA ARG A 249 -17.93 -14.09 10.35
C ARG A 249 -16.48 -14.49 10.62
N LEU A 250 -15.61 -14.38 9.61
CA LEU A 250 -14.18 -14.66 9.73
C LEU A 250 -13.55 -13.91 10.93
N LEU A 251 -13.80 -12.61 11.03
CA LEU A 251 -13.20 -11.77 12.07
C LEU A 251 -13.79 -12.06 13.46
N SER A 252 -15.08 -12.39 13.54
CA SER A 252 -15.75 -12.68 14.81
C SER A 252 -15.27 -13.96 15.49
N GLU A 253 -14.82 -14.95 14.70
CA GLU A 253 -14.46 -16.27 15.23
C GLU A 253 -13.01 -16.31 15.76
N HIS A 254 -12.09 -15.53 15.19
CA HIS A 254 -10.65 -15.76 15.38
C HIS A 254 -9.78 -14.49 15.47
N ALA A 255 -10.35 -13.29 15.60
CA ALA A 255 -9.56 -12.06 15.50
C ALA A 255 -9.91 -10.97 16.53
N THR A 256 -9.57 -11.21 17.80
CA THR A 256 -9.72 -10.19 18.85
C THR A 256 -9.02 -8.89 18.47
N GLY A 257 -9.74 -7.77 18.56
CA GLY A 257 -9.24 -6.45 18.19
C GLY A 257 -9.44 -6.08 16.73
N TRP A 258 -9.62 -7.05 15.83
CA TRP A 258 -9.94 -6.77 14.43
C TRP A 258 -11.45 -6.60 14.22
N GLY A 259 -11.81 -5.75 13.27
CA GLY A 259 -13.19 -5.52 12.85
C GLY A 259 -13.25 -5.16 11.38
N VAL A 260 -14.46 -4.92 10.89
CA VAL A 260 -14.69 -4.43 9.53
C VAL A 260 -15.78 -3.38 9.56
N LYS A 261 -15.56 -2.28 8.85
CA LYS A 261 -16.58 -1.27 8.59
C LYS A 261 -16.90 -1.21 7.09
N ARG A 262 -18.08 -0.70 6.76
CA ARG A 262 -18.48 -0.41 5.39
C ARG A 262 -18.32 1.08 5.12
N GLU A 263 -17.68 1.41 4.00
CA GLU A 263 -17.60 2.76 3.47
C GLU A 263 -18.03 2.74 2.01
N GLU A 264 -19.15 3.39 1.70
CA GLU A 264 -19.76 3.36 0.37
C GLU A 264 -19.94 1.91 -0.14
N ASP A 265 -19.21 1.56 -1.21
CA ASP A 265 -19.18 0.24 -1.86
C ASP A 265 -17.97 -0.61 -1.45
N MET A 266 -17.27 -0.24 -0.38
CA MET A 266 -16.04 -0.87 0.07
C MET A 266 -16.17 -1.43 1.49
N LEU A 267 -15.38 -2.47 1.75
CA LEU A 267 -15.10 -2.94 3.10
C LEU A 267 -13.73 -2.44 3.51
N VAL A 268 -13.65 -1.91 4.72
CA VAL A 268 -12.41 -1.43 5.34
C VAL A 268 -12.14 -2.26 6.59
N LEU A 269 -10.99 -2.93 6.62
CA LEU A 269 -10.54 -3.64 7.81
C LEU A 269 -10.18 -2.63 8.91
N THR A 270 -10.53 -2.92 10.17
CA THR A 270 -10.25 -2.06 11.32
C THR A 270 -9.51 -2.81 12.41
N TRP A 271 -8.69 -2.09 13.19
CA TRP A 271 -7.99 -2.56 14.37
C TRP A 271 -8.31 -1.64 15.56
N LYS A 272 -8.91 -2.19 16.61
CA LYS A 272 -9.38 -1.45 17.80
C LYS A 272 -10.24 -0.22 17.44
N GLY A 273 -11.00 -0.31 16.35
CA GLY A 273 -11.84 0.77 15.84
C GLY A 273 -11.15 1.78 14.91
N HIS A 274 -9.83 1.67 14.73
CA HIS A 274 -9.07 2.48 13.77
C HIS A 274 -8.99 1.78 12.41
N ASP A 275 -8.96 2.55 11.34
CA ASP A 275 -8.88 2.00 9.99
C ASP A 275 -7.51 1.39 9.76
N ALA A 276 -7.49 0.08 9.52
CA ALA A 276 -6.29 -0.63 9.11
C ALA A 276 -6.02 -0.46 7.60
N SER A 277 -6.76 0.46 6.95
CA SER A 277 -6.52 0.94 5.59
C SER A 277 -6.27 -0.18 4.59
N VAL A 278 -7.09 -1.23 4.62
CA VAL A 278 -7.10 -2.26 3.59
C VAL A 278 -8.50 -2.37 3.04
N GLU A 279 -8.61 -2.19 1.73
CA GLU A 279 -9.86 -2.04 1.03
C GLU A 279 -10.03 -3.13 -0.02
N ASN A 280 -11.27 -3.59 -0.20
CA ASN A 280 -11.66 -4.45 -1.32
C ASN A 280 -12.56 -3.67 -2.28
N ARG A 281 -12.09 -3.46 -3.50
CA ARG A 281 -12.84 -2.85 -4.61
C ARG A 281 -13.12 -3.85 -5.70
N ARG A 282 -14.23 -3.64 -6.41
CA ARG A 282 -14.74 -4.58 -7.42
C ARG A 282 -15.07 -3.80 -8.66
N HIS A 283 -14.70 -4.36 -9.81
CA HIS A 283 -15.00 -3.72 -11.06
C HIS A 283 -15.51 -4.70 -12.11
N ALA A 284 -16.50 -4.27 -12.89
CA ALA A 284 -16.93 -4.97 -14.08
C ALA A 284 -15.90 -4.75 -15.19
N GLY A 285 -15.45 -5.83 -15.83
CA GLY A 285 -14.55 -5.75 -16.99
C GLY A 285 -15.27 -5.64 -18.33
N ARG A 286 -16.61 -5.72 -18.35
CA ARG A 286 -17.41 -5.50 -19.56
C ARG A 286 -17.80 -4.02 -19.69
N HIS A 287 -17.82 -3.54 -20.93
CA HIS A 287 -18.36 -2.21 -21.25
C HIS A 287 -19.82 -2.12 -20.80
N VAL A 288 -20.11 -1.26 -19.82
CA VAL A 288 -21.47 -0.80 -19.56
C VAL A 288 -21.77 0.21 -20.66
N PRO A 289 -22.66 -0.07 -21.63
CA PRO A 289 -23.02 0.91 -22.63
C PRO A 289 -23.65 2.09 -21.91
N ASN A 290 -23.20 3.29 -22.24
CA ASN A 290 -23.78 4.52 -21.72
C ASN A 290 -25.25 4.59 -22.18
N THR A 291 -26.20 4.16 -21.35
CA THR A 291 -27.63 4.33 -21.66
C THR A 291 -28.01 5.76 -21.37
N THR A 292 -27.65 6.65 -22.29
CA THR A 292 -28.21 7.99 -22.37
C THR A 292 -29.68 7.87 -22.72
N HIS A 293 -30.54 8.41 -21.87
CA HIS A 293 -31.97 8.69 -22.06
C HIS A 293 -32.52 8.47 -23.48
N GLN A 294 -33.26 7.37 -23.69
CA GLN A 294 -34.38 7.39 -24.64
C GLN A 294 -35.65 7.61 -23.83
N ASN A 295 -36.04 8.89 -23.75
CA ASN A 295 -37.38 9.28 -23.35
C ASN A 295 -38.39 8.59 -24.27
N SER A 296 -39.39 8.00 -23.64
CA SER A 296 -40.60 7.50 -24.24
C SER A 296 -41.30 8.60 -25.05
N HIS A 297 -41.27 8.48 -26.37
CA HIS A 297 -42.41 8.90 -27.19
C HIS A 297 -42.97 7.64 -27.86
N ARG A 298 -44.07 7.14 -27.28
CA ARG A 298 -45.07 6.41 -28.04
C ARG A 298 -46.37 7.20 -27.98
N VAL A 299 -46.69 7.71 -29.18
CA VAL A 299 -47.99 7.97 -29.81
C VAL A 299 -49.22 7.55 -28.99
#